data_AF-A0A1B8Y618-F1
#
_entry.id   AF-A0A1B8Y618-F1
#
_cell.length_a   1.000
_cell.length_b   1.000
_cell.length_c   1.000
_cell.angle_alpha   90.00
_cell.angle_beta   90.00
_cell.angle_gamma   90.00
#
_symmetry.space_group_name_H-M   'P 1'
#
loop_
_entity.id
_entity.type
_entity.pdbx_description
1 polymer ?
#
loop_
_entity_poly.entity_id
_entity_poly.type
_entity_poly.pdbx_seq_one_letter_code
_entity_poly.pdbx_strand_id
1 'polypeptide(L)'
;MEALLRKELDTELLKATGHIGGGCINQGQSYDTDRGRVFVKINHKPEAKQMFLGEMGSLEAILQTGTVRAPKPIKVIDNPAGGAMLV
;
A
#
# COMPACT_ATOMS: atom_id res chain seq x y z
N MET A 1 -0.72 -11.98 5.82
CA MET A 1 -0.57 -10.74 5.02
C MET A 1 -0.60 -11.00 3.53
N GLU A 2 0.32 -11.80 3.00
CA GLU A 2 0.41 -12.06 1.55
C GLU A 2 -0.85 -12.65 0.92
N ALA A 3 -1.54 -13.58 1.59
CA ALA A 3 -2.81 -14.12 1.11
C ALA A 3 -3.90 -13.04 0.99
N LEU A 4 -3.92 -12.08 1.91
CA LEU A 4 -4.84 -10.93 1.87
C LEU A 4 -4.46 -9.99 0.72
N LEU A 5 -3.18 -9.66 0.56
CA LEU A 5 -2.70 -8.86 -0.57
C LEU A 5 -3.03 -9.51 -1.92
N ARG A 6 -2.81 -10.82 -2.07
CA ARG A 6 -3.17 -11.57 -3.29
C ARG A 6 -4.66 -11.47 -3.61
N LYS A 7 -5.51 -11.68 -2.60
CA LYS A 7 -6.96 -11.57 -2.74
C LYS A 7 -7.40 -10.15 -3.09
N GLU A 8 -6.91 -9.15 -2.37
CA GLU A 8 -7.36 -7.76 -2.51
C GLU A 8 -6.84 -7.06 -3.77
N LEU A 9 -5.68 -7.49 -4.27
CA LEU A 9 -5.09 -7.04 -5.54
C LEU A 9 -5.47 -7.92 -6.73
N ASP A 10 -6.17 -9.03 -6.48
CA ASP A 10 -6.60 -9.99 -7.50
C ASP A 10 -5.41 -10.44 -8.37
N THR A 11 -4.38 -10.96 -7.73
CA THR A 11 -3.12 -11.40 -8.36
C THR A 11 -2.79 -12.85 -8.05
N GLU A 12 -2.33 -13.59 -9.06
CA GLU A 12 -1.85 -14.96 -8.93
C GLU A 12 -0.36 -15.00 -8.50
N LEU A 13 0.36 -13.90 -8.68
CA LEU A 13 1.76 -13.75 -8.31
C LEU A 13 1.95 -12.61 -7.29
N LEU A 14 2.57 -12.92 -6.16
CA LEU A 14 3.03 -11.93 -5.18
C LEU A 14 4.39 -12.37 -4.68
N LYS A 15 5.45 -11.76 -5.22
CA LYS A 15 6.84 -12.09 -4.88
C LYS A 15 7.52 -10.85 -4.30
N ALA A 16 7.94 -10.94 -3.04
CA ALA A 16 8.72 -9.86 -2.42
C ALA A 16 10.03 -9.63 -3.20
N THR A 17 10.35 -8.37 -3.47
CA THR A 17 11.54 -8.02 -4.27
C THR A 17 12.81 -7.87 -3.42
N GLY A 18 12.71 -8.06 -2.09
CA GLY A 18 13.80 -7.80 -1.14
C GLY A 18 14.01 -6.32 -0.83
N HIS A 19 13.38 -5.40 -1.57
CA HIS A 19 13.37 -3.98 -1.24
C HIS A 19 12.40 -3.71 -0.09
N ILE A 20 12.97 -3.61 1.10
CA ILE A 20 12.29 -3.20 2.32
C ILE A 20 12.74 -1.76 2.62
N GLY A 21 11.77 -0.85 2.73
CA GLY A 21 12.02 0.55 3.10
C GLY A 21 11.12 0.91 4.26
N GLY A 22 11.68 1.12 5.45
CA GLY A 22 10.91 1.53 6.64
C GLY A 22 11.05 3.03 6.90
N GLY A 23 9.94 3.68 7.25
CA GLY A 23 9.96 4.93 8.00
C GLY A 23 9.87 4.66 9.50
N CYS A 24 9.85 5.72 10.32
CA CYS A 24 9.75 5.57 11.77
C CYS A 24 8.47 4.84 12.24
N ILE A 25 7.38 4.96 11.47
CA ILE A 25 6.05 4.47 11.84
C ILE A 25 5.50 3.36 10.93
N ASN A 26 5.94 3.31 9.68
CA ASN A 26 5.42 2.40 8.67
C ASN A 26 6.55 1.54 8.10
N GLN A 27 6.26 0.27 7.87
CA GLN A 27 7.12 -0.60 7.07
C GLN A 27 6.68 -0.47 5.60
N GLY A 28 7.65 -0.52 4.69
CA GLY A 28 7.40 -0.48 3.25
C GLY A 28 8.02 -1.69 2.59
N GLN A 29 7.29 -2.32 1.68
CA GLN A 29 7.74 -3.51 0.98
C GLN A 29 7.25 -3.50 -0.47
N SER A 30 8.16 -3.81 -1.40
CA SER A 30 7.80 -3.97 -2.81
C SER A 30 7.53 -5.42 -3.17
N TYR A 31 6.54 -5.64 -4.04
CA TYR A 31 6.19 -6.95 -4.56
C TYR A 31 6.09 -6.91 -6.08
N ASP A 32 6.68 -7.90 -6.75
CA ASP A 32 6.39 -8.20 -8.14
C ASP A 32 5.09 -8.99 -8.21
N THR A 33 4.16 -8.53 -9.05
CA THR A 33 2.90 -9.23 -9.38
C THR A 33 2.80 -9.48 -10.87
N ASP A 34 1.87 -10.34 -11.28
CA ASP A 34 1.51 -10.54 -12.69
C ASP A 34 0.84 -9.30 -13.33
N ARG A 35 0.48 -8.31 -12.52
CA ARG A 35 -0.08 -7.00 -12.92
C ARG A 35 0.92 -5.84 -12.82
N GLY A 36 2.20 -6.16 -12.58
CA GLY A 36 3.28 -5.18 -12.40
C GLY A 36 3.73 -5.07 -10.94
N ARG A 37 4.75 -4.23 -10.71
CA ARG A 37 5.31 -4.04 -9.37
C ARG A 37 4.44 -3.10 -8.55
N VAL A 38 4.17 -3.47 -7.30
CA VAL A 38 3.46 -2.65 -6.31
C VAL A 38 4.34 -2.36 -5.11
N PHE A 39 4.09 -1.23 -4.44
CA PHE A 39 4.70 -0.87 -3.17
C PHE A 39 3.62 -0.87 -2.09
N VAL A 40 3.88 -1.54 -0.97
CA VAL A 40 2.92 -1.68 0.12
C VAL A 40 3.48 -1.01 1.36
N LYS A 41 2.77 -0.01 1.88
CA LYS A 41 2.98 0.53 3.23
C LYS A 41 2.17 -0.28 4.22
N ILE A 42 2.77 -0.64 5.34
CA ILE A 42 2.18 -1.49 6.38
C ILE A 42 2.34 -0.77 7.72
N ASN A 43 1.25 -0.68 8.48
CA ASN A 43 1.29 -0.24 9.87
C ASN A 43 0.38 -1.13 10.71
N HIS A 44 0.90 -1.64 11.82
CA HIS A 44 0.22 -2.59 12.69
C HIS A 44 -0.55 -1.93 13.85
N LYS A 45 -0.44 -0.61 14.01
CA LYS A 45 -1.10 0.12 15.09
C LYS A 45 -2.59 0.37 14.78
N PRO A 46 -3.44 0.54 15.80
CA PRO A 46 -4.78 1.08 15.63
C PRO A 46 -4.76 2.39 14.83
N GLU A 47 -5.88 2.72 14.19
CA GLU A 47 -6.05 3.94 13.36
C GLU A 47 -5.21 4.02 12.09
N ALA A 48 -4.33 3.04 11.80
CA ALA A 48 -3.58 2.95 10.57
C ALA A 48 -4.45 3.09 9.31
N LYS A 49 -5.67 2.54 9.34
CA LYS A 49 -6.65 2.67 8.25
C LYS A 49 -7.03 4.12 7.98
N GLN A 50 -7.34 4.90 9.02
CA GLN A 50 -7.70 6.31 8.88
C GLN A 50 -6.51 7.11 8.33
N MET A 51 -5.31 6.86 8.86
CA MET A 51 -4.08 7.48 8.36
C MET A 51 -3.86 7.17 6.86
N PHE A 52 -3.99 5.92 6.45
CA PHE A 52 -3.80 5.52 5.05
C PHE A 52 -4.91 6.00 4.11
N LEU A 53 -6.15 6.13 4.59
CA LEU A 53 -7.22 6.78 3.81
C LEU A 53 -6.92 8.25 3.55
N GLY A 54 -6.35 8.95 4.55
CA GLY A 54 -5.87 10.33 4.39
C GLY A 54 -4.74 10.42 3.36
N GLU A 55 -3.75 9.52 3.45
CA GLU A 55 -2.66 9.47 2.47
C GLU A 55 -3.18 9.22 1.05
N MET A 56 -4.05 8.22 0.86
CA MET A 56 -4.68 7.90 -0.43
C MET A 56 -5.40 9.12 -1.02
N GLY A 57 -6.26 9.78 -0.23
CA GLY A 57 -7.00 10.96 -0.71
C GLY A 57 -6.07 12.12 -1.07
N SER A 58 -5.00 12.35 -0.32
CA SER A 58 -4.01 13.38 -0.68
C SER A 58 -3.25 13.08 -1.97
N LEU A 59 -2.86 11.82 -2.21
CA LEU A 59 -2.20 11.42 -3.45
C LEU A 59 -3.12 11.57 -4.65
N GLU A 60 -4.39 11.18 -4.51
CA GLU A 60 -5.42 11.39 -5.54
C GLU A 60 -5.59 12.88 -5.86
N ALA A 61 -5.71 13.73 -4.84
CA ALA A 61 -5.83 15.17 -5.02
C ALA A 61 -4.61 15.77 -5.74
N ILE A 62 -3.39 15.36 -5.36
CA ILE A 62 -2.16 15.80 -6.04
C ILE A 62 -2.18 15.38 -7.52
N LEU A 63 -2.53 14.13 -7.82
CA LEU A 63 -2.58 13.62 -9.18
C LEU A 63 -3.62 14.35 -10.04
N GLN A 64 -4.78 14.67 -9.48
CA GLN A 64 -5.84 15.42 -10.17
C GLN A 64 -5.40 16.82 -10.61
N THR A 65 -4.40 17.42 -9.94
CA THR A 65 -3.87 18.73 -10.37
C THR A 65 -3.13 18.68 -11.70
N GLY A 66 -2.62 17.50 -12.10
CA GLY A 66 -1.79 17.35 -13.30
C GLY A 66 -0.46 18.13 -13.25
N THR A 67 -0.01 18.57 -12.07
CA THR A 67 1.15 19.47 -11.92
C THR A 67 2.47 18.75 -11.70
N VAL A 68 2.48 17.76 -10.80
CA VAL A 68 3.68 17.02 -10.39
C VAL A 68 3.44 15.51 -10.47
N ARG A 69 4.53 14.75 -10.60
CA ARG A 69 4.45 13.28 -10.50
C ARG A 69 4.26 12.87 -9.05
N ALA A 70 3.30 11.99 -8.80
CA ALA A 70 3.09 11.33 -7.53
C ALA A 70 2.76 9.83 -7.78
N PRO A 71 2.95 8.95 -6.77
CA PRO A 71 2.47 7.57 -6.86
C PRO A 71 0.96 7.52 -7.02
N LYS A 72 0.46 6.62 -7.87
CA LYS A 72 -0.98 6.33 -7.98
C LYS A 72 -1.37 5.34 -6.87
N PRO A 73 -2.17 5.72 -5.88
CA PRO A 73 -2.63 4.77 -4.89
C PRO A 73 -3.61 3.79 -5.54
N ILE A 74 -3.61 2.56 -5.04
CA ILE A 74 -4.43 1.45 -5.52
C ILE A 74 -5.54 1.17 -4.52
N LYS A 75 -5.20 0.94 -3.24
CA LYS A 75 -6.18 0.53 -2.23
C LYS A 75 -5.66 0.65 -0.80
N VAL A 76 -6.55 1.01 0.13
CA VAL A 76 -6.37 0.78 1.57
C VAL A 76 -6.99 -0.55 1.96
N ILE A 77 -6.19 -1.42 2.59
CA ILE A 77 -6.59 -2.76 3.00
C ILE A 77 -6.52 -2.84 4.53
N ASP A 78 -7.65 -3.19 5.14
CA ASP A 78 -7.73 -3.44 6.57
C ASP A 78 -7.10 -4.80 6.90
N ASN A 79 -6.30 -4.88 7.96
CA ASN A 79 -5.71 -6.15 8.38
C ASN A 79 -6.50 -6.73 9.56
N PRO A 80 -7.17 -7.90 9.42
CA PRO A 80 -7.92 -8.52 10.52
C PRO A 80 -7.08 -8.81 11.76
N ALA A 81 -5.76 -8.96 11.62
CA ALA A 81 -4.83 -9.14 12.74
C ALA A 81 -4.40 -7.81 13.42
N GLY A 82 -4.95 -6.67 12.98
CA GLY A 82 -4.64 -5.34 13.49
C GLY A 82 -3.84 -4.48 12.50
N GLY A 83 -4.14 -3.18 12.49
CA GLY A 83 -3.54 -2.21 11.60
C GLY A 83 -4.11 -2.24 10.17
N ALA A 84 -3.37 -1.69 9.21
CA ALA A 84 -3.81 -1.59 7.82
C ALA A 84 -2.60 -1.53 6.86
N MET A 85 -2.91 -1.55 5.56
CA MET A 85 -1.96 -1.35 4.49
C MET A 85 -2.46 -0.31 3.49
N LEU A 86 -1.53 0.41 2.87
CA LEU A 86 -1.77 1.19 1.66
C LEU A 86 -0.93 0.58 0.53
N VAL A 87 -1.59 0.25 -0.57
CA VAL A 87 -0.97 -0.15 -1.84
C VAL A 87 -1.13 0.98 -2.83
#